data_AF-A0A096CLL0-F1
#
_entry.id   AF-A0A096CLL0-F1
#
_cell.length_a   1.000
_cell.length_b   1.000
_cell.length_c   1.000
_cell.angle_alpha   90.00
_cell.angle_beta   90.00
_cell.angle_gamma   90.00
#
_symmetry.space_group_name_H-M   'P 1'
#
loop_
_entity.id
_entity.type
_entity.pdbx_description
1 polymer ?
#
loop_
_entity_poly.entity_id
_entity_poly.type
_entity_poly.pdbx_seq_one_letter_code
_entity_poly.pdbx_strand_id
1 'polypeptide(L)'
;MNNTTTGYNDNSVVKTIYDPCPAGFHMPASNAFTGFTKNDQDSRSMNVSGDRDYGWNFNNKISSPDAIVYFPASGFRELTDGSMAHVGNSCYYWSAVPSSKSHGCILYFDIENVAPQDKSHRALGASVRPVSE
;
A
#
# COMPACT_ATOMS: atom_id res chain seq x y z
N MET A 1 4.58 -0.53 -23.16
CA MET A 1 4.56 -0.91 -21.73
C MET A 1 3.85 0.22 -21.00
N ASN A 2 2.56 0.05 -20.74
CA ASN A 2 1.73 1.05 -20.07
C ASN A 2 1.15 0.38 -18.82
N ASN A 3 0.94 1.12 -17.73
CA ASN A 3 0.30 0.64 -16.50
C ASN A 3 -1.21 0.42 -16.70
N THR A 4 -1.59 -0.32 -17.75
CA THR A 4 -2.97 -0.46 -18.26
C THR A 4 -3.64 -1.77 -17.84
N THR A 5 -2.87 -2.71 -17.29
CA THR A 5 -3.43 -3.93 -16.69
C THR A 5 -4.21 -3.57 -15.45
N THR A 6 -5.38 -4.18 -15.27
CA THR A 6 -6.21 -4.00 -14.07
C THR A 6 -5.98 -5.11 -13.06
N GLY A 7 -6.09 -4.79 -11.77
CA GLY A 7 -6.03 -5.77 -10.68
C GLY A 7 -4.63 -6.04 -10.16
N TYR A 8 -4.50 -7.09 -9.34
CA TYR A 8 -3.29 -7.44 -8.61
C TYR A 8 -2.32 -8.23 -9.49
N ASN A 9 -1.11 -7.70 -9.69
CA ASN A 9 -0.07 -8.33 -10.52
C ASN A 9 1.33 -7.76 -10.22
N ASP A 10 2.34 -8.48 -10.68
CA ASP A 10 3.77 -8.14 -10.57
C ASP A 10 4.34 -7.57 -11.88
N ASN A 11 3.49 -7.02 -12.76
CA ASN A 11 4.02 -6.39 -13.97
C ASN A 11 4.88 -5.18 -13.60
N SER A 12 5.99 -5.02 -14.33
CA SER A 12 6.84 -3.84 -14.19
C SER A 12 6.04 -2.55 -14.38
N VAL A 13 6.24 -1.61 -13.47
CA VAL A 13 5.60 -0.29 -13.49
C VAL A 13 6.47 0.68 -14.27
N VAL A 14 5.88 1.30 -15.29
CA VAL A 14 6.55 2.37 -16.02
C VAL A 14 6.24 3.71 -15.37
N LYS A 15 7.29 4.45 -15.00
CA LYS A 15 7.15 5.83 -14.52
C LYS A 15 6.57 6.72 -15.62
N THR A 16 5.52 7.47 -15.28
CA THR A 16 4.89 8.43 -16.20
C THR A 16 5.04 9.86 -15.68
N ILE A 17 4.62 10.85 -16.47
CA ILE A 17 4.52 12.24 -16.00
C ILE A 17 3.49 12.44 -14.86
N TYR A 18 2.62 11.46 -14.62
CA TYR A 18 1.63 11.47 -13.55
C TYR A 18 2.07 10.66 -12.32
N ASP A 19 3.24 10.03 -12.37
CA ASP A 19 3.83 9.33 -11.23
C ASP A 19 4.43 10.39 -10.28
N PRO A 20 3.94 10.51 -9.04
CA PRO A 20 4.37 11.56 -8.12
C PRO A 20 5.73 11.28 -7.46
N CYS A 21 6.35 10.13 -7.73
CA CYS A 21 7.60 9.74 -7.08
C CYS A 21 8.79 10.57 -7.62
N PRO A 22 9.89 10.71 -6.85
CA PRO A 22 11.11 11.33 -7.34
C PRO A 22 11.74 10.61 -8.54
N ALA A 23 12.72 11.25 -9.21
CA ALA A 23 13.53 10.60 -10.22
C ALA A 23 14.29 9.39 -9.63
N GLY A 24 14.35 8.28 -10.38
CA GLY A 24 14.90 7.01 -9.90
C GLY A 24 13.92 6.14 -9.11
N PHE A 25 12.69 6.62 -8.85
CA PHE A 25 11.64 5.87 -8.19
C PHE A 25 10.35 5.87 -9.01
N HIS A 26 9.48 4.90 -8.77
CA HIS A 26 8.14 4.85 -9.34
C HIS A 26 7.11 4.36 -8.31
N MET A 27 5.84 4.46 -8.66
CA MET A 27 4.73 3.88 -7.89
C MET A 27 4.88 2.35 -7.78
N PRO A 28 4.48 1.74 -6.66
CA PRO A 28 4.59 0.30 -6.47
C PRO A 28 3.65 -0.48 -7.39
N ALA A 29 4.06 -1.68 -7.82
CA ALA A 29 3.18 -2.66 -8.45
C ALA A 29 2.04 -3.06 -7.49
N SER A 30 0.90 -3.53 -8.01
CA SER A 30 -0.27 -3.84 -7.17
C SER A 30 -0.09 -5.05 -6.25
N ASN A 31 0.98 -5.82 -6.43
CA ASN A 31 1.40 -6.90 -5.52
C ASN A 31 2.57 -6.52 -4.60
N ALA A 32 3.08 -5.29 -4.65
CA ALA A 32 4.31 -4.92 -3.93
C ALA A 32 4.23 -5.11 -2.39
N PHE A 33 3.03 -5.20 -1.83
CA PHE A 33 2.79 -5.29 -0.39
C PHE A 33 2.38 -6.68 0.09
N THR A 34 2.31 -7.70 -0.76
CA THR A 34 1.83 -9.06 -0.37
C THR A 34 2.66 -9.68 0.75
N GLY A 35 3.96 -9.37 0.83
CA GLY A 35 4.83 -9.79 1.93
C GLY A 35 4.50 -9.20 3.32
N PHE A 36 3.52 -8.30 3.43
CA PHE A 36 3.09 -7.70 4.71
C PHE A 36 2.15 -8.60 5.51
N THR A 37 1.62 -9.66 4.91
CA THR A 37 1.03 -10.78 5.63
C THR A 37 1.99 -11.99 5.61
N LYS A 38 1.88 -12.87 6.62
CA LYS A 38 2.62 -14.14 6.62
C LYS A 38 2.01 -15.16 5.65
N ASN A 39 0.70 -15.04 5.43
CA ASN A 39 -0.09 -15.84 4.49
C ASN A 39 -0.97 -14.89 3.67
N ASP A 40 -1.04 -15.07 2.35
CA ASP A 40 -1.71 -14.16 1.40
C ASP A 40 -3.23 -13.99 1.59
N GLN A 41 -3.85 -14.65 2.56
CA GLN A 41 -5.31 -14.72 2.73
C GLN A 41 -5.82 -14.31 4.11
N ASP A 42 -4.95 -14.22 5.12
CA ASP A 42 -5.37 -13.86 6.47
C ASP A 42 -4.87 -12.46 6.82
N SER A 43 -5.76 -11.47 6.72
CA SER A 43 -5.46 -10.07 7.02
C SER A 43 -5.02 -9.85 8.46
N ARG A 44 -5.27 -10.80 9.37
CA ARG A 44 -4.87 -10.75 10.78
C ARG A 44 -3.47 -11.32 11.00
N SER A 45 -2.91 -12.00 10.01
CA SER A 45 -1.58 -12.62 10.08
C SER A 45 -0.49 -11.64 9.62
N MET A 46 -0.37 -10.51 10.32
CA MET A 46 0.58 -9.45 9.99
C MET A 46 2.04 -9.94 10.08
N ASN A 47 2.85 -9.63 9.07
CA ASN A 47 4.29 -9.89 9.03
C ASN A 47 5.07 -8.68 9.59
N VAL A 48 4.94 -8.47 10.89
CA VAL A 48 5.52 -7.31 11.60
C VAL A 48 6.52 -7.73 12.68
N SER A 49 7.37 -6.79 13.09
CA SER A 49 8.28 -6.92 14.23
C SER A 49 8.14 -5.74 15.18
N GLY A 50 8.12 -6.02 16.48
CA GLY A 50 7.96 -5.01 17.52
C GLY A 50 6.52 -4.53 17.68
N ASP A 51 6.35 -3.57 18.58
CA ASP A 51 5.05 -3.01 18.91
C ASP A 51 4.61 -1.95 17.89
N ARG A 52 3.29 -1.73 17.83
CA ARG A 52 2.69 -0.66 17.04
C ARG A 52 3.06 0.70 17.64
N ASP A 53 3.47 1.63 16.80
CA ASP A 53 3.68 3.03 17.19
C ASP A 53 3.22 3.95 16.07
N TYR A 54 1.95 4.38 16.14
CA TYR A 54 1.27 5.17 15.09
C TYR A 54 1.47 4.62 13.66
N GLY A 55 1.65 3.31 13.53
CA GLY A 55 2.08 2.63 12.31
C GLY A 55 2.69 1.26 12.61
N TRP A 56 3.19 0.58 11.58
CA TRP A 56 3.74 -0.76 11.68
C TRP A 56 5.14 -0.87 11.09
N ASN A 57 5.98 -1.70 11.71
CA ASN A 57 7.26 -2.14 11.18
C ASN A 57 7.08 -3.49 10.49
N PHE A 58 6.94 -3.48 9.16
CA PHE A 58 6.80 -4.69 8.37
C PHE A 58 8.16 -5.33 8.09
N ASN A 59 8.23 -6.65 8.19
CA ASN A 59 9.42 -7.42 7.84
C ASN A 59 9.58 -7.49 6.32
N ASN A 60 10.82 -7.48 5.83
CA ASN A 60 11.11 -7.61 4.40
C ASN A 60 10.99 -9.07 3.87
N LYS A 61 10.96 -10.06 4.77
CA LYS A 61 10.86 -11.50 4.44
C LYS A 61 9.88 -12.18 5.39
N ILE A 62 9.24 -13.26 4.93
CA ILE A 62 8.34 -14.07 5.75
C ILE A 62 9.14 -14.94 6.73
N SER A 63 10.21 -15.58 6.25
CA SER A 63 11.12 -16.40 7.05
C SER A 63 12.47 -15.71 7.20
N SER A 64 13.00 -15.68 8.43
CA SER A 64 14.32 -15.10 8.77
C SER A 64 14.50 -13.67 8.25
N PRO A 65 13.66 -12.72 8.69
CA PRO A 65 13.79 -11.33 8.28
C PRO A 65 15.10 -10.71 8.76
N ASP A 66 15.70 -9.89 7.92
CA ASP A 66 16.96 -9.18 8.17
C ASP A 66 16.82 -7.65 8.06
N ALA A 67 15.64 -7.17 7.67
CA ALA A 67 15.31 -5.75 7.68
C ALA A 67 13.82 -5.51 7.97
N ILE A 68 13.53 -4.31 8.46
CA ILE A 68 12.17 -3.80 8.67
C ILE A 68 11.97 -2.52 7.88
N VAL A 69 10.72 -2.27 7.50
CA VAL A 69 10.28 -1.02 6.90
C VAL A 69 9.10 -0.46 7.67
N TYR A 70 9.22 0.78 8.13
CA TYR A 70 8.15 1.46 8.85
C TYR A 70 7.14 2.07 7.89
N PHE A 71 5.86 1.79 8.12
CA PHE A 71 4.72 2.37 7.44
C PHE A 71 3.85 3.12 8.46
N PRO A 72 3.79 4.47 8.40
CA PRO A 72 2.95 5.23 9.29
C PRO A 72 1.46 5.02 8.97
N ALA A 73 0.65 4.93 10.02
CA ALA A 73 -0.80 5.04 9.96
C ALA A 73 -1.19 6.52 9.79
N SER A 74 -0.87 7.11 8.63
CA SER A 74 -1.05 8.55 8.38
C SER A 74 -2.50 9.01 8.29
N GLY A 75 -3.47 8.10 8.39
CA GLY A 75 -4.85 8.38 8.05
C GLY A 75 -5.03 8.54 6.53
N PHE A 76 -6.19 9.06 6.15
CA PHE A 76 -6.55 9.31 4.77
C PHE A 76 -7.54 10.48 4.67
N ARG A 77 -7.69 10.99 3.45
CA ARG A 77 -8.70 12.00 3.14
C ARG A 77 -9.97 11.31 2.63
N GLU A 78 -11.09 11.58 3.29
CA GLU A 78 -12.39 11.02 2.96
C GLU A 78 -12.86 11.43 1.56
N LEU A 79 -13.53 10.49 0.90
CA LEU A 79 -14.02 10.67 -0.48
C LEU A 79 -15.34 11.48 -0.55
N THR A 80 -16.05 11.59 0.57
CA THR A 80 -17.38 12.21 0.66
C THR A 80 -17.29 13.72 0.89
N ASP A 81 -16.45 14.15 1.84
CA ASP A 81 -16.36 15.54 2.28
C ASP A 81 -14.93 16.11 2.28
N GLY A 82 -13.93 15.29 1.95
CA GLY A 82 -12.53 15.71 1.93
C GLY A 82 -11.90 15.90 3.32
N SER A 83 -12.57 15.47 4.39
CA SER A 83 -12.02 15.53 5.75
C SER A 83 -10.86 14.57 5.96
N MET A 84 -10.00 14.86 6.93
CA MET A 84 -8.90 13.97 7.33
C MET A 84 -9.39 13.02 8.42
N ALA A 85 -9.20 11.72 8.25
CA ALA A 85 -9.69 10.69 9.15
C ALA A 85 -8.61 9.65 9.51
N HIS A 86 -8.80 8.97 10.65
CA HIS A 86 -8.00 7.82 11.11
C HIS A 86 -6.49 8.03 11.29
N VAL A 87 -6.04 9.27 11.46
CA VAL A 87 -4.63 9.58 11.78
C VAL A 87 -4.20 8.81 13.03
N GLY A 88 -3.10 8.07 12.92
CA GLY A 88 -2.57 7.22 13.98
C GLY A 88 -3.28 5.88 14.16
N ASN A 89 -4.33 5.59 13.37
CA ASN A 89 -5.16 4.39 13.51
C ASN A 89 -5.07 3.47 12.28
N SER A 90 -5.29 4.01 11.08
CA SER A 90 -5.21 3.25 9.83
C SER A 90 -4.63 4.07 8.69
N CYS A 91 -4.31 3.42 7.58
CA CYS A 91 -3.86 4.10 6.38
C CYS A 91 -4.15 3.27 5.12
N TYR A 92 -4.23 3.99 4.00
CA TYR A 92 -4.25 3.42 2.66
C TYR A 92 -2.99 3.88 1.90
N TYR A 93 -2.42 2.99 1.09
CA TYR A 93 -1.32 3.30 0.18
C TYR A 93 -1.67 2.91 -1.25
N TRP A 94 -1.61 3.87 -2.18
CA TRP A 94 -1.89 3.64 -3.60
C TRP A 94 -0.81 2.80 -4.28
N SER A 95 -1.25 1.93 -5.18
CA SER A 95 -0.41 1.25 -6.18
C SER A 95 -0.59 1.86 -7.57
N ALA A 96 0.29 1.50 -8.52
CA ALA A 96 0.36 2.13 -9.84
C ALA A 96 -0.84 1.83 -10.76
N VAL A 97 -1.55 0.72 -10.54
CA VAL A 97 -2.58 0.22 -11.46
C VAL A 97 -4.00 0.31 -10.89
N PRO A 98 -5.01 0.51 -11.75
CA PRO A 98 -6.41 0.47 -11.34
C PRO A 98 -6.87 -0.97 -11.07
N SER A 99 -7.88 -1.14 -10.20
CA SER A 99 -8.62 -2.41 -10.11
C SER A 99 -9.87 -2.41 -10.99
N SER A 100 -10.43 -1.23 -11.26
CA SER A 100 -11.54 -1.02 -12.19
C SER A 100 -11.59 0.44 -12.66
N LYS A 101 -12.62 0.83 -13.42
CA LYS A 101 -12.80 2.24 -13.83
C LYS A 101 -12.97 3.20 -12.64
N SER A 102 -13.57 2.72 -11.54
CA SER A 102 -13.90 3.54 -10.37
C SER A 102 -12.97 3.30 -9.16
N HIS A 103 -12.10 2.28 -9.20
CA HIS A 103 -11.27 1.89 -8.08
C HIS A 103 -9.80 1.73 -8.47
N GLY A 104 -8.90 2.10 -7.55
CA GLY A 104 -7.46 1.78 -7.63
C GLY A 104 -7.11 0.58 -6.75
N CYS A 105 -5.95 -0.02 -6.99
CA CYS A 105 -5.35 -0.99 -6.07
C CYS A 105 -4.64 -0.26 -4.93
N ILE A 106 -4.80 -0.77 -3.71
CA ILE A 106 -4.22 -0.20 -2.49
C ILE A 106 -3.71 -1.30 -1.55
N LEU A 107 -2.79 -0.91 -0.69
CA LEU A 107 -2.59 -1.52 0.61
C LEU A 107 -3.48 -0.79 1.63
N TYR A 108 -4.16 -1.54 2.51
CA TYR A 108 -4.80 -1.03 3.73
C TYR A 108 -4.17 -1.68 4.96
N PHE A 109 -4.05 -0.93 6.06
CA PHE A 109 -3.86 -1.54 7.37
C PHE A 109 -4.45 -0.67 8.50
N ASP A 110 -4.76 -1.31 9.61
CA ASP A 110 -5.20 -0.69 10.87
C ASP A 110 -4.48 -1.30 12.08
N ILE A 111 -5.09 -1.24 13.26
CA ILE A 111 -4.53 -1.78 14.51
C ILE A 111 -4.47 -3.31 14.51
N GLU A 112 -5.33 -4.00 13.77
CA GLU A 112 -5.45 -5.46 13.86
C GLU A 112 -5.28 -6.16 12.51
N ASN A 113 -5.38 -5.41 11.41
CA ASN A 113 -5.48 -5.96 10.07
C ASN A 113 -4.51 -5.29 9.10
N VAL A 114 -4.06 -6.08 8.13
CA VAL A 114 -3.41 -5.61 6.90
C VAL A 114 -4.05 -6.31 5.70
N ALA A 115 -4.46 -5.54 4.70
CA ALA A 115 -4.99 -6.02 3.44
C ALA A 115 -4.04 -5.55 2.32
N PRO A 116 -3.06 -6.38 1.92
CA PRO A 116 -2.05 -5.98 0.94
C PRO A 116 -2.59 -5.88 -0.48
N GLN A 117 -3.74 -6.52 -0.75
CA GLN A 117 -4.45 -6.51 -2.02
C GLN A 117 -5.88 -6.02 -1.80
N ASP A 118 -6.03 -4.73 -1.50
CA ASP A 118 -7.34 -4.10 -1.34
C ASP A 118 -7.62 -3.14 -2.51
N LYS A 119 -8.81 -2.54 -2.52
CA LYS A 119 -9.25 -1.58 -3.52
C LYS A 119 -10.05 -0.47 -2.87
N SER A 120 -9.84 0.75 -3.33
CA SER A 120 -10.64 1.89 -2.89
C SER A 120 -11.01 2.80 -4.05
N HIS A 121 -12.03 3.62 -3.84
CA HIS A 121 -12.46 4.63 -4.79
C HIS A 121 -11.32 5.59 -5.12
N ARG A 122 -11.14 5.90 -6.41
CA ARG A 122 -10.04 6.78 -6.87
C ARG A 122 -10.10 8.21 -6.32
N ALA A 123 -11.24 8.61 -5.73
CA ALA A 123 -11.42 9.90 -5.07
C ALA A 123 -10.81 9.95 -3.65
N LEU A 124 -10.53 8.79 -3.03
CA LEU A 124 -9.92 8.69 -1.71
C LEU A 124 -8.51 9.30 -1.73
N GLY A 125 -8.17 10.10 -0.71
CA GLY A 125 -6.80 10.55 -0.52
C GLY A 125 -6.00 9.55 0.29
N ALA A 126 -5.24 8.71 -0.40
CA ALA A 126 -4.33 7.76 0.20
C ALA A 126 -2.87 8.17 0.01
N SER A 127 -1.99 7.63 0.85
CA SER A 127 -0.54 7.85 0.79
C SER A 127 0.08 7.11 -0.40
N VAL A 128 1.32 7.46 -0.74
CA VAL A 128 2.13 6.75 -1.75
C VAL A 128 3.47 6.36 -1.14
N ARG A 129 3.99 5.19 -1.50
CA ARG A 129 5.33 4.74 -1.09
C ARG A 129 6.18 4.47 -2.34
N PRO A 130 7.05 5.42 -2.74
CA PRO A 130 7.94 5.23 -3.88
C PRO A 130 8.82 3.99 -3.73
N VAL A 131 9.06 3.27 -4.82
CA VAL A 131 9.97 2.12 -4.90
C VAL A 131 11.03 2.33 -5.99
N SER A 132 12.18 1.68 -5.82
CA SER A 132 13.28 1.61 -6.81
C SER A 132 13.68 0.15 -6.96
N GLU A 133 13.74 -0.33 -8.20
CA GLU A 133 14.11 -1.70 -8.58
C GLU A 133 15.33 -1.70 -9.51
#